data_AF-A0A3R5Q223-F1
#
_entry.id   AF-A0A3R5Q223-F1
#
_cell.length_a   1.000
_cell.length_b   1.000
_cell.length_c   1.000
_cell.angle_alpha   90.00
_cell.angle_beta   90.00
_cell.angle_gamma   90.00
#
_symmetry.space_group_name_H-M   'P 1'
#
loop_
_entity.id
_entity.type
_entity.pdbx_description
1 polymer ?
#
loop_
_entity_poly.entity_id
_entity_poly.type
_entity_poly.pdbx_seq_one_letter_code
_entity_poly.pdbx_strand_id
1 'polypeptide(L)'
;MVKLVEDLENIPNNTISSSIGIQYHYAFALNRRNKEGDRQKALNVVTKALSKTDNQTPDMLCLCGRIYKDMFVESDYTDKEALDNAILWLVVLKYMGYIESPFQPSHIHFNGIALRYRKGFERQPHEYAGINLATLLVISGKDFSTCQELQRIGLILNNLIGKKGSLPSLTDYWDVATFFEISVLAQDFGKAVQAAECMFSLEPPYWYLKSTVGNITLINRFRKTSSQTGDYQLFCFWMDFFVEATKTETSATTFP
;
A
#
# COMPACT_ATOMS: atom_id res chain seq x y z
N MET A 1 -18.56 -1.01 5.35
CA MET A 1 -17.79 -0.63 6.55
C MET A 1 -18.16 0.74 7.11
N VAL A 2 -17.96 1.86 6.39
CA VAL A 2 -18.20 3.21 6.95
C VAL A 2 -19.64 3.40 7.48
N LYS A 3 -20.65 3.13 6.64
CA LYS A 3 -22.06 3.21 7.04
C LYS A 3 -22.39 2.32 8.24
N LEU A 4 -21.89 1.08 8.23
CA LEU A 4 -22.11 0.13 9.33
C LEU A 4 -21.61 0.69 10.67
N VAL A 5 -20.39 1.25 10.70
CA VAL A 5 -19.83 1.80 11.94
C VAL A 5 -20.58 3.06 12.38
N GLU A 6 -20.98 3.93 11.45
CA GLU A 6 -21.78 5.12 11.74
C GLU A 6 -23.18 4.76 12.28
N ASP A 7 -23.83 3.74 11.70
CA ASP A 7 -25.11 3.22 12.19
C ASP A 7 -24.96 2.60 13.58
N LEU A 8 -23.86 1.86 13.81
CA LEU A 8 -23.51 1.26 15.11
C LEU A 8 -23.26 2.31 16.19
N GLU A 9 -22.66 3.47 15.86
CA GLU A 9 -22.43 4.56 16.81
C GLU A 9 -23.75 5.20 17.32
N ASN A 10 -24.84 5.08 16.55
CA ASN A 10 -26.17 5.56 16.95
C ASN A 10 -26.90 4.60 17.91
N ILE A 11 -26.34 3.41 18.18
CA ILE A 11 -26.93 2.43 19.09
C ILE A 11 -26.44 2.71 20.53
N PRO A 12 -27.36 2.92 21.50
CA PRO A 12 -26.99 3.12 22.90
C PRO A 12 -26.17 1.96 23.46
N ASN A 13 -25.17 2.27 24.31
CA ASN A 13 -24.28 1.30 24.96
C ASN A 13 -23.45 0.41 24.01
N ASN A 14 -23.23 0.84 22.77
CA ASN A 14 -22.40 0.08 21.86
C ASN A 14 -20.90 0.16 22.22
N THR A 15 -20.31 -0.99 22.54
CA THR A 15 -18.87 -1.14 22.79
C THR A 15 -18.11 -1.69 21.58
N ILE A 16 -18.80 -2.19 20.57
CA ILE A 16 -18.23 -2.87 19.40
C ILE A 16 -17.42 -1.89 18.55
N SER A 17 -17.92 -0.66 18.31
CA SER A 17 -17.20 0.40 17.59
C SER A 17 -15.90 0.86 18.29
N SER A 18 -15.74 0.51 19.56
CA SER A 18 -14.54 0.84 20.35
C SER A 18 -13.39 -0.14 20.15
N SER A 19 -13.64 -1.29 19.51
CA SER A 19 -12.61 -2.29 19.22
C SER A 19 -11.57 -1.74 18.24
N ILE A 20 -10.29 -1.99 18.52
CA ILE A 20 -9.18 -1.50 17.69
C ILE A 20 -9.27 -1.99 16.24
N GLY A 21 -9.71 -3.23 16.02
CA GLY A 21 -9.89 -3.78 14.68
C GLY A 21 -10.98 -3.05 13.89
N ILE A 22 -12.08 -2.70 14.57
CA ILE A 22 -13.17 -1.94 13.95
C ILE A 22 -12.73 -0.49 13.68
N GLN A 23 -12.01 0.13 14.60
CA GLN A 23 -11.43 1.46 14.40
C GLN A 23 -10.44 1.49 13.23
N TYR A 24 -9.60 0.46 13.10
CA TYR A 24 -8.68 0.30 11.97
C TYR A 24 -9.45 0.22 10.65
N HIS A 25 -10.39 -0.71 10.52
CA HIS A 25 -11.15 -0.89 9.28
C HIS A 25 -12.05 0.30 8.97
N TYR A 26 -12.55 1.00 9.99
CA TYR A 26 -13.33 2.22 9.83
C TYR A 26 -12.48 3.36 9.26
N ALA A 27 -11.33 3.66 9.89
CA ALA A 27 -10.42 4.70 9.43
C ALA A 27 -9.85 4.37 8.03
N PHE A 28 -9.52 3.10 7.78
CA PHE A 28 -9.12 2.64 6.45
C PHE A 28 -10.21 2.90 5.41
N ALA A 29 -11.46 2.53 5.71
CA ALA A 29 -12.56 2.72 4.79
C ALA A 29 -12.90 4.21 4.55
N LEU A 30 -12.78 5.06 5.57
CA LEU A 30 -12.91 6.51 5.45
C LEU A 30 -11.84 7.09 4.51
N ASN A 31 -10.57 6.76 4.73
CA ASN A 31 -9.48 7.21 3.87
C ASN A 31 -9.66 6.78 2.41
N ARG A 32 -10.21 5.58 2.17
CA ARG A 32 -10.52 5.09 0.82
C ARG A 32 -11.74 5.76 0.19
N ARG A 33 -12.76 6.10 0.99
CA ARG A 33 -13.97 6.79 0.51
C ARG A 33 -13.66 8.23 0.09
N ASN A 34 -12.75 8.89 0.82
CA ASN A 34 -12.20 10.22 0.50
C ASN A 34 -13.25 11.27 0.10
N LYS A 35 -14.40 11.28 0.79
CA LYS A 35 -15.31 12.44 0.74
C LYS A 35 -14.73 13.56 1.60
N GLU A 36 -15.24 14.78 1.40
CA GLU A 36 -14.88 15.93 2.22
C GLU A 36 -15.01 15.59 3.72
N GLY A 37 -13.93 15.82 4.47
CA GLY A 37 -13.84 15.51 5.91
C GLY A 37 -13.50 14.06 6.27
N ASP A 38 -13.55 13.09 5.34
CA ASP A 38 -13.32 11.67 5.66
C ASP A 38 -11.91 11.41 6.17
N ARG A 39 -10.90 12.01 5.54
CA ARG A 39 -9.50 11.82 5.94
C ARG A 39 -9.19 12.44 7.29
N GLN A 40 -9.76 13.61 7.58
CA GLN A 40 -9.65 14.20 8.91
C GLN A 40 -10.32 13.31 9.96
N LYS A 41 -11.50 12.76 9.65
CA LYS A 41 -12.20 11.81 10.53
C LYS A 41 -11.37 10.53 10.74
N ALA A 42 -10.77 9.99 9.67
CA ALA A 42 -9.89 8.83 9.73
C ALA A 42 -8.67 9.08 10.63
N LEU A 43 -8.01 10.23 10.48
CA LEU A 43 -6.89 10.64 11.33
C LEU A 43 -7.34 10.80 12.79
N ASN A 44 -8.49 11.40 13.06
CA ASN A 44 -9.01 11.55 14.42
C ASN A 44 -9.27 10.17 15.07
N VAL A 45 -9.83 9.21 14.32
CA VAL A 45 -10.04 7.83 14.81
C VAL A 45 -8.71 7.16 15.14
N VAL A 46 -7.74 7.22 14.22
CA VAL A 46 -6.43 6.57 14.40
C VAL A 46 -5.63 7.21 15.53
N THR A 47 -5.57 8.53 15.60
CA THR A 47 -4.84 9.26 16.67
C THR A 47 -5.48 9.03 18.04
N LYS A 48 -6.81 9.03 18.14
CA LYS A 48 -7.52 8.67 19.37
C LYS A 48 -7.25 7.22 19.77
N ALA A 49 -7.22 6.27 18.83
CA ALA A 49 -6.89 4.88 19.12
C ALA A 49 -5.46 4.76 19.67
N LEU A 50 -4.49 5.44 19.04
CA LEU A 50 -3.07 5.43 19.39
C LEU A 50 -2.73 6.13 20.72
N SER A 51 -3.66 6.91 21.29
CA SER A 51 -3.49 7.52 22.63
C SER A 51 -3.36 6.47 23.74
N LYS A 52 -3.82 5.24 23.51
CA LYS A 52 -3.63 4.10 24.43
C LYS A 52 -2.42 3.30 24.00
N THR A 53 -1.51 3.01 24.92
CA THR A 53 -0.28 2.24 24.67
C THR A 53 -0.55 0.88 24.05
N ASP A 54 -1.56 0.16 24.54
CA ASP A 54 -1.91 -1.18 24.06
C ASP A 54 -2.41 -1.20 22.61
N ASN A 55 -2.82 -0.03 22.11
CA ASN A 55 -3.31 0.13 20.74
C ASN A 55 -2.22 0.57 19.76
N GLN A 56 -0.97 0.77 20.21
CA GLN A 56 0.16 1.14 19.36
C GLN A 56 0.70 -0.06 18.60
N THR A 57 -0.18 -0.73 17.87
CA THR A 57 0.16 -1.84 17.00
C THR A 57 0.82 -1.34 15.71
N PRO A 58 1.74 -2.12 15.11
CA PRO A 58 2.36 -1.76 13.84
C PRO A 58 1.34 -1.39 12.76
N ASP A 59 0.23 -2.11 12.68
CA ASP A 59 -0.83 -1.87 11.69
C ASP A 59 -1.49 -0.50 11.87
N MET A 60 -1.87 -0.14 13.10
CA MET A 60 -2.51 1.15 13.38
C MET A 60 -1.56 2.33 13.09
N LEU A 61 -0.29 2.15 13.43
CA LEU A 61 0.77 3.13 13.15
C LEU A 61 1.07 3.27 11.65
N CYS A 62 1.02 2.17 10.89
CA CYS A 62 1.16 2.17 9.44
C CYS A 62 -0.06 2.79 8.75
N LEU A 63 -1.26 2.57 9.27
CA LEU A 63 -2.49 3.18 8.75
C LEU A 63 -2.41 4.71 8.83
N CYS A 64 -1.96 5.27 9.96
CA CYS A 64 -1.75 6.70 10.11
C CYS A 64 -0.83 7.26 8.99
N GLY A 65 0.32 6.60 8.77
CA GLY A 65 1.27 6.98 7.72
C GLY A 65 0.68 6.83 6.31
N ARG A 66 -0.14 5.81 6.07
CA ARG A 66 -0.83 5.60 4.79
C ARG A 66 -1.83 6.72 4.50
N ILE A 67 -2.60 7.19 5.48
CA ILE A 67 -3.58 8.26 5.26
C ILE A 67 -2.86 9.52 4.76
N TYR A 68 -1.79 9.94 5.43
CA TYR A 68 -0.98 11.08 4.99
C TYR A 68 -0.29 10.84 3.64
N LYS A 69 0.17 9.62 3.35
CA LYS A 69 0.72 9.26 2.03
C LYS A 69 -0.32 9.46 0.93
N ASP A 70 -1.52 8.94 1.15
CA ASP A 70 -2.60 8.99 0.16
C ASP A 70 -3.04 10.46 -0.06
N MET A 71 -3.08 11.29 0.99
CA MET A 71 -3.27 12.75 0.88
C MET A 71 -2.22 13.40 -0.01
N PHE A 72 -0.93 13.12 0.26
CA PHE A 72 0.17 13.70 -0.51
C PHE A 72 0.14 13.27 -1.98
N VAL A 73 -0.04 11.97 -2.26
CA VAL A 73 -0.06 11.46 -3.64
C VAL A 73 -1.24 12.00 -4.43
N GLU A 74 -2.44 12.04 -3.83
CA GLU A 74 -3.64 12.54 -4.52
C GLU A 74 -3.70 14.06 -4.65
N SER A 75 -2.88 14.78 -3.88
CA SER A 75 -2.66 16.23 -4.09
C SER A 75 -1.72 16.54 -5.26
N ASP A 76 -1.39 15.55 -6.10
CA ASP A 76 -0.32 15.65 -7.11
C ASP A 76 1.01 16.12 -6.48
N TYR A 77 1.33 15.60 -5.30
CA TYR A 77 2.57 15.88 -4.56
C TYR A 77 2.73 17.34 -4.10
N THR A 78 1.62 18.09 -3.99
CA THR A 78 1.62 19.50 -3.57
C THR A 78 1.40 19.71 -2.07
N ASP A 79 0.70 18.79 -1.39
CA ASP A 79 0.41 18.86 0.06
C ASP A 79 1.64 18.51 0.90
N LYS A 80 2.51 19.51 1.11
CA LYS A 80 3.72 19.38 1.91
C LYS A 80 3.45 19.17 3.40
N GLU A 81 2.28 19.61 3.90
CA GLU A 81 1.92 19.43 5.31
C GLU A 81 1.53 17.97 5.60
N ALA A 82 0.78 17.32 4.70
CA ALA A 82 0.54 15.88 4.79
C ALA A 82 1.86 15.09 4.73
N LEU A 83 2.80 15.54 3.89
CA LEU A 83 4.13 14.95 3.82
C LEU A 83 4.89 15.09 5.14
N ASP A 84 4.94 16.29 5.72
CA ASP A 84 5.60 16.56 7.01
C ASP A 84 4.96 15.78 8.16
N ASN A 85 3.64 15.57 8.12
CA ASN A 85 2.96 14.73 9.10
C ASN A 85 3.25 13.24 8.89
N ALA A 86 3.29 12.75 7.64
CA ALA A 86 3.76 11.39 7.35
C ALA A 86 5.16 11.15 7.92
N ILE A 87 5.98 12.20 7.93
CA ILE A 87 7.33 12.25 8.50
C ILE A 87 7.33 12.35 10.03
N LEU A 88 6.55 13.22 10.64
CA LEU A 88 6.54 13.45 12.08
C LEU A 88 6.19 12.16 12.84
N TRP A 89 5.20 11.43 12.33
CA TRP A 89 4.79 10.15 12.89
C TRP A 89 5.89 9.06 12.82
N LEU A 90 6.99 9.29 12.08
CA LEU A 90 8.20 8.45 12.12
C LEU A 90 9.01 8.65 13.38
N VAL A 91 9.11 9.91 13.79
CA VAL A 91 9.88 10.33 14.96
C VAL A 91 9.19 9.80 16.22
N VAL A 92 7.85 9.81 16.26
CA VAL A 92 7.06 9.23 17.36
C VAL A 92 7.41 7.77 17.62
N LEU A 93 7.60 6.95 16.59
CA LEU A 93 8.00 5.54 16.73
C LEU A 93 9.42 5.36 17.28
N LYS A 94 10.30 6.34 17.03
CA LYS A 94 11.63 6.36 17.67
C LYS A 94 11.55 6.55 19.16
N TYR A 95 10.79 7.55 19.58
CA TYR A 95 10.61 7.84 20.99
C TYR A 95 9.91 6.69 21.72
N MET A 96 9.02 5.98 21.04
CA MET A 96 8.35 4.79 21.57
C MET A 96 9.22 3.51 21.52
N GLY A 97 10.53 3.61 21.24
CA GLY A 97 11.46 2.48 21.27
C GLY A 97 11.29 1.49 20.12
N TYR A 98 10.53 1.83 19.08
CA TYR A 98 10.41 0.98 17.92
C TYR A 98 11.61 1.13 16.98
N ILE A 99 12.47 2.19 17.07
CA ILE A 99 13.65 2.41 16.18
C ILE A 99 14.93 2.81 16.95
N GLU A 100 16.12 2.35 16.51
CA GLU A 100 17.39 2.48 17.27
C GLU A 100 18.46 3.44 16.69
N SER A 101 18.34 3.96 15.46
CA SER A 101 19.45 4.70 14.79
C SER A 101 19.17 6.19 14.56
N PRO A 102 20.18 7.10 14.65
CA PRO A 102 20.03 8.52 14.32
C PRO A 102 19.94 8.75 12.79
N PHE A 103 18.98 9.58 12.36
CA PHE A 103 18.71 9.85 10.94
C PHE A 103 19.18 11.25 10.51
N GLN A 104 19.71 11.32 9.28
CA GLN A 104 20.16 12.55 8.62
C GLN A 104 18.98 13.28 7.92
N PRO A 105 18.85 14.62 8.04
CA PRO A 105 17.65 15.35 7.62
C PRO A 105 17.42 15.55 6.11
N SER A 106 18.34 15.12 5.25
CA SER A 106 18.26 15.38 3.80
C SER A 106 17.42 14.36 3.00
N HIS A 107 16.96 13.28 3.63
CA HIS A 107 16.29 12.16 2.94
C HIS A 107 14.95 11.75 3.58
N ILE A 108 14.21 12.70 4.14
CA ILE A 108 13.14 12.41 5.10
C ILE A 108 11.82 11.92 4.45
N HIS A 109 11.55 12.25 3.18
CA HIS A 109 10.22 12.13 2.55
C HIS A 109 9.67 10.69 2.37
N PHE A 110 10.49 9.72 1.95
CA PHE A 110 10.07 8.31 1.73
C PHE A 110 10.65 7.32 2.75
N ASN A 111 11.82 7.64 3.30
CA ASN A 111 12.53 6.77 4.23
C ASN A 111 11.75 6.48 5.49
N GLY A 112 10.85 7.38 5.85
CA GLY A 112 9.95 7.20 6.96
C GLY A 112 8.93 6.10 6.83
N ILE A 113 8.01 6.27 5.89
CA ILE A 113 6.94 5.32 5.67
C ILE A 113 7.58 3.95 5.39
N ALA A 114 8.69 3.94 4.63
CA ALA A 114 9.54 2.77 4.44
C ALA A 114 10.05 2.22 5.79
N LEU A 115 10.57 3.03 6.70
CA LEU A 115 11.01 2.55 8.02
C LEU A 115 9.89 1.89 8.85
N ARG A 116 8.64 2.36 8.74
CA ARG A 116 7.50 1.73 9.43
C ARG A 116 7.22 0.36 8.86
N TYR A 117 7.05 0.28 7.54
CA TYR A 117 6.82 -1.00 6.89
C TYR A 117 8.00 -1.94 7.10
N ARG A 118 9.24 -1.45 7.08
CA ARG A 118 10.46 -2.21 7.42
C ARG A 118 10.36 -2.85 8.79
N LYS A 119 9.96 -2.10 9.81
CA LYS A 119 9.88 -2.62 11.19
C LYS A 119 8.69 -3.54 11.43
N GLY A 120 7.53 -3.21 10.85
CA GLY A 120 6.40 -4.13 10.82
C GLY A 120 6.81 -5.45 10.19
N PHE A 121 7.47 -5.39 9.04
CA PHE A 121 7.93 -6.55 8.30
C PHE A 121 9.06 -7.34 8.99
N GLU A 122 10.00 -6.66 9.68
CA GLU A 122 11.05 -7.31 10.49
C GLU A 122 10.47 -8.09 11.67
N ARG A 123 9.40 -7.56 12.30
CA ARG A 123 8.73 -8.21 13.44
C ARG A 123 7.81 -9.34 12.99
N GLN A 124 6.98 -9.06 11.99
CA GLN A 124 6.03 -10.00 11.43
C GLN A 124 5.97 -9.81 9.92
N PRO A 125 6.72 -10.64 9.16
CA PRO A 125 6.66 -10.59 7.71
C PRO A 125 5.27 -10.97 7.20
N HIS A 126 4.65 -10.09 6.42
CA HIS A 126 3.42 -10.36 5.69
C HIS A 126 3.40 -9.56 4.38
N GLU A 127 2.54 -9.98 3.45
CA GLU A 127 2.52 -9.53 2.06
C GLU A 127 2.33 -8.03 1.93
N TYR A 128 1.27 -7.53 2.57
CA TYR A 128 0.90 -6.12 2.52
C TYR A 128 2.02 -5.18 2.98
N ALA A 129 2.71 -5.48 4.10
CA ALA A 129 3.78 -4.62 4.58
C ALA A 129 5.02 -4.70 3.68
N GLY A 130 5.37 -5.90 3.21
CA GLY A 130 6.54 -6.10 2.35
C GLY A 130 6.40 -5.41 0.99
N ILE A 131 5.24 -5.50 0.34
CA ILE A 131 4.99 -4.82 -0.94
C ILE A 131 5.08 -3.30 -0.80
N ASN A 132 4.41 -2.75 0.22
CA ASN A 132 4.45 -1.29 0.43
C ASN A 132 5.87 -0.81 0.74
N LEU A 133 6.63 -1.58 1.53
CA LEU A 133 8.04 -1.30 1.78
C LEU A 133 8.85 -1.30 0.49
N ALA A 134 8.74 -2.37 -0.30
CA ALA A 134 9.47 -2.53 -1.54
C ALA A 134 9.15 -1.39 -2.52
N THR A 135 7.88 -1.02 -2.65
CA THR A 135 7.41 0.11 -3.45
C THR A 135 8.08 1.41 -3.01
N LEU A 136 8.10 1.70 -1.70
CA LEU A 136 8.72 2.91 -1.17
C LEU A 136 10.24 2.93 -1.36
N LEU A 137 10.91 1.79 -1.23
CA LEU A 137 12.34 1.66 -1.51
C LEU A 137 12.64 1.99 -2.98
N VAL A 138 11.84 1.48 -3.92
CA VAL A 138 11.98 1.81 -5.33
C VAL A 138 11.76 3.31 -5.60
N ILE A 139 10.72 3.90 -5.04
CA ILE A 139 10.45 5.34 -5.18
C ILE A 139 11.60 6.18 -4.59
N SER A 140 12.25 5.70 -3.52
CA SER A 140 13.43 6.34 -2.93
C SER A 140 14.71 6.23 -3.78
N GLY A 141 14.62 5.60 -4.96
CA GLY A 141 15.71 5.43 -5.91
C GLY A 141 16.54 4.16 -5.70
N LYS A 142 16.06 3.19 -4.90
CA LYS A 142 16.71 1.87 -4.78
C LYS A 142 16.30 0.99 -5.94
N ASP A 143 17.25 0.26 -6.50
CA ASP A 143 16.98 -0.71 -7.55
C ASP A 143 17.00 -2.15 -7.01
N PHE A 144 16.14 -3.02 -7.55
CA PHE A 144 16.01 -4.41 -7.11
C PHE A 144 17.29 -5.22 -7.37
N SER A 145 18.04 -4.92 -8.43
CA SER A 145 19.29 -5.63 -8.75
C SER A 145 20.46 -5.23 -7.83
N THR A 146 20.42 -4.03 -7.25
CA THR A 146 21.54 -3.48 -6.47
C THR A 146 21.29 -3.44 -4.96
N CYS A 147 20.03 -3.39 -4.53
CA CYS A 147 19.67 -3.23 -3.13
C CYS A 147 19.40 -4.58 -2.44
N GLN A 148 20.34 -5.01 -1.59
CA GLN A 148 20.22 -6.24 -0.81
C GLN A 148 18.95 -6.29 0.05
N GLU A 149 18.53 -5.16 0.62
CA GLU A 149 17.30 -5.08 1.40
C GLU A 149 16.07 -5.42 0.54
N LEU A 150 15.99 -4.82 -0.65
CA LEU A 150 14.89 -5.03 -1.59
C LEU A 150 14.85 -6.48 -2.11
N GLN A 151 16.02 -7.08 -2.36
CA GLN A 151 16.15 -8.49 -2.73
C GLN A 151 15.69 -9.41 -1.59
N ARG A 152 16.08 -9.11 -0.35
CA ARG A 152 15.64 -9.89 0.83
C ARG A 152 14.13 -9.81 1.02
N ILE A 153 13.54 -8.62 0.86
CA ILE A 153 12.08 -8.45 0.91
C ILE A 153 11.41 -9.28 -0.18
N GLY A 154 11.90 -9.19 -1.43
CA GLY A 154 11.40 -10.00 -2.55
C GLY A 154 11.48 -11.51 -2.28
N LEU A 155 12.58 -12.00 -1.70
CA LEU A 155 12.73 -13.41 -1.33
C LEU A 155 11.69 -13.83 -0.27
N ILE A 156 11.52 -13.03 0.79
CA ILE A 156 10.56 -13.33 1.86
C ILE A 156 9.13 -13.35 1.29
N LEU A 157 8.78 -12.36 0.48
CA LEU A 157 7.46 -12.28 -0.16
C LEU A 157 7.19 -13.46 -1.09
N ASN A 158 8.18 -13.85 -1.93
CA ASN A 158 8.08 -15.05 -2.76
C ASN A 158 7.87 -16.31 -1.92
N ASN A 159 8.54 -16.44 -0.78
CA ASN A 159 8.36 -17.58 0.12
C ASN A 159 6.98 -17.58 0.80
N LEU A 160 6.43 -16.41 1.15
CA LEU A 160 5.09 -16.29 1.73
C LEU A 160 4.02 -16.73 0.73
N ILE A 161 4.07 -16.21 -0.50
CA ILE A 161 3.13 -16.59 -1.56
C ILE A 161 3.34 -18.03 -2.01
N GLY A 162 4.58 -18.50 -2.11
CA GLY A 162 4.89 -19.88 -2.51
C GLY A 162 4.34 -20.93 -1.55
N LYS A 163 4.14 -20.59 -0.26
CA LYS A 163 3.45 -21.47 0.70
C LYS A 163 1.94 -21.59 0.46
N LYS A 164 1.33 -20.64 -0.24
CA LYS A 164 -0.10 -20.62 -0.55
C LYS A 164 -0.44 -21.40 -1.82
N GLY A 165 0.54 -21.62 -2.69
CA GLY A 165 0.40 -22.48 -3.87
C GLY A 165 1.00 -21.87 -5.13
N SER A 166 0.71 -22.50 -6.27
CA SER A 166 1.05 -21.96 -7.59
C SER A 166 0.04 -20.90 -8.01
N LEU A 167 0.44 -19.99 -8.91
CA LEU A 167 -0.41 -18.89 -9.38
C LEU A 167 -1.84 -19.33 -9.80
N PRO A 168 -2.04 -20.43 -10.58
CA PRO A 168 -3.38 -20.86 -10.96
C PRO A 168 -4.24 -21.41 -9.81
N SER A 169 -3.62 -21.78 -8.69
CA SER A 169 -4.32 -22.30 -7.50
C SER A 169 -4.75 -21.19 -6.53
N LEU A 170 -4.24 -19.98 -6.70
CA LEU A 170 -4.58 -18.83 -5.87
C LEU A 170 -5.99 -18.34 -6.21
N THR A 171 -6.85 -18.28 -5.20
CA THR A 171 -8.24 -17.80 -5.32
C THR A 171 -8.47 -16.46 -4.63
N ASP A 172 -7.56 -16.04 -3.74
CA ASP A 172 -7.58 -14.73 -3.12
C ASP A 172 -6.88 -13.70 -4.02
N TYR A 173 -7.56 -12.59 -4.28
CA TYR A 173 -7.02 -11.52 -5.11
C TYR A 173 -5.71 -10.94 -4.57
N TRP A 174 -5.57 -10.76 -3.26
CA TRP A 174 -4.39 -10.13 -2.68
C TRP A 174 -3.16 -11.00 -2.81
N ASP A 175 -3.33 -12.32 -2.82
CA ASP A 175 -2.24 -13.26 -3.11
C ASP A 175 -1.75 -13.12 -4.56
N VAL A 176 -2.68 -13.07 -5.51
CA VAL A 176 -2.36 -12.86 -6.93
C VAL A 176 -1.76 -11.47 -7.17
N ALA A 177 -2.31 -10.42 -6.55
CA ALA A 177 -1.79 -9.07 -6.65
C ALA A 177 -0.39 -8.94 -6.06
N THR A 178 -0.12 -9.60 -4.94
CA THR A 178 1.23 -9.65 -4.35
C THR A 178 2.20 -10.34 -5.30
N PHE A 179 1.80 -11.47 -5.91
CA PHE A 179 2.61 -12.15 -6.92
C PHE A 179 2.91 -11.26 -8.13
N PHE A 180 1.90 -10.54 -8.62
CA PHE A 180 2.02 -9.55 -9.69
C PHE A 180 3.04 -8.46 -9.32
N GLU A 181 2.90 -7.85 -8.15
CA GLU A 181 3.77 -6.77 -7.69
C GLU A 181 5.22 -7.23 -7.48
N ILE A 182 5.46 -8.44 -6.94
CA ILE A 182 6.82 -9.00 -6.84
C ILE A 182 7.41 -9.24 -8.24
N SER A 183 6.61 -9.75 -9.18
CA SER A 183 7.06 -10.03 -10.54
C SER A 183 7.47 -8.75 -11.26
N VAL A 184 6.67 -7.67 -11.12
CA VAL A 184 7.02 -6.35 -11.63
C VAL A 184 8.27 -5.81 -10.92
N LEU A 185 8.38 -5.96 -9.60
CA LEU A 185 9.56 -5.54 -8.85
C LEU A 185 10.84 -6.24 -9.34
N ALA A 186 10.75 -7.53 -9.67
CA ALA A 186 11.85 -8.33 -10.22
C ALA A 186 12.07 -8.16 -11.74
N GLN A 187 11.22 -7.38 -12.42
CA GLN A 187 11.20 -7.23 -13.89
C GLN A 187 10.97 -8.54 -14.66
N ASP A 188 10.30 -9.51 -14.03
CA ASP A 188 9.84 -10.74 -14.67
C ASP A 188 8.45 -10.47 -15.27
N PHE A 189 8.44 -9.79 -16.42
CA PHE A 189 7.19 -9.37 -17.06
C PHE A 189 6.35 -10.55 -17.58
N GLY A 190 6.97 -11.68 -17.93
CA GLY A 190 6.23 -12.89 -18.29
C GLY A 190 5.35 -13.40 -17.14
N LYS A 191 5.89 -13.46 -15.92
CA LYS A 191 5.09 -13.80 -14.72
C LYS A 191 4.08 -12.70 -14.36
N ALA A 192 4.45 -11.44 -14.56
CA ALA A 192 3.53 -10.33 -14.30
C ALA A 192 2.30 -10.40 -15.23
N VAL A 193 2.47 -10.72 -16.50
CA VAL A 193 1.37 -10.91 -17.46
C VAL A 193 0.44 -12.05 -17.02
N GLN A 194 1.01 -13.21 -16.66
CA GLN A 194 0.20 -14.35 -16.17
C GLN A 194 -0.61 -13.98 -14.93
N ALA A 195 0.00 -13.21 -14.01
CA ALA A 195 -0.70 -12.76 -12.82
C ALA A 195 -1.78 -11.72 -13.14
N ALA A 196 -1.56 -10.84 -14.12
CA ALA A 196 -2.58 -9.91 -14.61
C ALA A 196 -3.80 -10.65 -15.19
N GLU A 197 -3.60 -11.71 -15.97
CA GLU A 197 -4.70 -12.56 -16.46
C GLU A 197 -5.52 -13.18 -15.32
N CYS A 198 -4.84 -13.68 -14.28
CA CYS A 198 -5.51 -14.19 -13.08
C CYS A 198 -6.25 -13.06 -12.33
N MET A 199 -5.64 -11.89 -12.17
CA MET A 199 -6.28 -10.73 -11.52
C MET A 199 -7.57 -10.32 -12.24
N PHE A 200 -7.55 -10.32 -13.58
CA PHE A 200 -8.74 -10.06 -14.40
C PHE A 200 -9.82 -11.12 -14.17
N SER A 201 -9.44 -12.40 -14.19
CA SER A 201 -10.36 -13.53 -14.04
C SER A 201 -11.03 -13.60 -12.66
N LEU A 202 -10.43 -13.00 -11.63
CA LEU A 202 -10.98 -12.96 -10.27
C LEU A 202 -12.04 -11.87 -10.05
N GLU A 203 -12.27 -10.99 -11.03
CA GLU A 203 -13.27 -9.90 -10.99
C GLU A 203 -13.26 -9.12 -9.66
N PRO A 204 -12.11 -8.56 -9.25
CA PRO A 204 -11.96 -7.95 -7.94
C PRO A 204 -12.80 -6.66 -7.83
N PRO A 205 -13.25 -6.29 -6.62
CA PRO A 205 -13.84 -4.98 -6.40
C PRO A 205 -12.91 -3.86 -6.86
N TYR A 206 -13.47 -2.80 -7.47
CA TYR A 206 -12.74 -1.64 -7.99
C TYR A 206 -11.56 -1.16 -7.12
N TRP A 207 -11.78 -1.08 -5.80
CA TRP A 207 -10.80 -0.50 -4.88
C TRP A 207 -9.58 -1.40 -4.61
N TYR A 208 -9.71 -2.72 -4.82
CA TYR A 208 -8.60 -3.67 -4.80
C TYR A 208 -7.66 -3.36 -5.96
N LEU A 209 -8.22 -3.37 -7.19
CA LEU A 209 -7.49 -3.10 -8.42
C LEU A 209 -6.83 -1.72 -8.40
N LYS A 210 -7.56 -0.68 -7.99
CA LYS A 210 -7.02 0.69 -7.84
C LYS A 210 -5.80 0.76 -6.94
N SER A 211 -5.75 -0.03 -5.86
CA SER A 211 -4.61 -0.01 -4.94
C SER A 211 -3.36 -0.62 -5.59
N THR A 212 -3.51 -1.76 -6.26
CA THR A 212 -2.42 -2.47 -6.93
C THR A 212 -1.89 -1.65 -8.12
N VAL A 213 -2.78 -1.14 -8.97
CA VAL A 213 -2.42 -0.28 -10.11
C VAL A 213 -1.66 0.96 -9.63
N GLY A 214 -2.14 1.63 -8.58
CA GLY A 214 -1.46 2.80 -8.03
C GLY A 214 -0.02 2.51 -7.57
N ASN A 215 0.23 1.35 -6.95
CA ASN A 215 1.59 0.95 -6.58
C ASN A 215 2.48 0.74 -7.82
N ILE A 216 1.98 0.03 -8.84
CA ILE A 216 2.74 -0.24 -10.06
C ILE A 216 3.00 1.02 -10.87
N THR A 217 2.03 1.93 -10.99
CA THR A 217 2.22 3.23 -11.66
C THR A 217 3.33 4.03 -10.99
N LEU A 218 3.40 4.05 -9.65
CA LEU A 218 4.50 4.67 -8.93
C LEU A 218 5.84 3.98 -9.21
N ILE A 219 5.89 2.64 -9.16
CA ILE A 219 7.11 1.88 -9.46
C ILE A 219 7.62 2.19 -10.87
N ASN A 220 6.75 2.18 -11.87
CA ASN A 220 7.10 2.45 -13.27
C ASN A 220 7.57 3.89 -13.49
N ARG A 221 6.94 4.87 -12.83
CA ARG A 221 7.32 6.29 -12.96
C ARG A 221 8.73 6.58 -12.44
N PHE A 222 9.11 5.93 -11.34
CA PHE A 222 10.42 6.17 -10.69
C PHE A 222 11.53 5.24 -11.19
N ARG A 223 11.19 4.21 -11.95
CA ARG A 223 12.16 3.36 -12.65
C ARG A 223 12.53 3.94 -14.01
N LYS A 224 13.81 3.81 -14.36
CA LYS A 224 14.33 4.11 -15.69
C LYS A 224 14.48 2.80 -16.46
N THR A 225 13.37 2.15 -16.82
CA THR A 225 13.41 0.89 -17.57
C THR A 225 12.80 1.09 -18.95
N SER A 226 13.61 0.92 -19.99
CA SER A 226 13.16 0.82 -21.38
C SER A 226 13.47 -0.58 -21.88
N SER A 227 12.69 -1.57 -21.42
CA SER A 227 12.71 -2.92 -22.00
C SER A 227 11.80 -2.93 -23.23
N GLN A 228 12.19 -3.64 -24.29
CA GLN A 228 11.38 -3.79 -25.51
C GLN A 228 11.04 -5.26 -25.79
N THR A 229 10.91 -6.07 -24.75
CA THR A 229 10.49 -7.47 -24.89
C THR A 229 8.99 -7.56 -25.22
N GLY A 230 8.57 -8.64 -25.89
CA GLY A 230 7.15 -8.90 -26.16
C GLY A 230 6.31 -8.96 -24.88
N ASP A 231 6.84 -9.59 -23.83
CA ASP A 231 6.20 -9.64 -22.51
C ASP A 231 6.04 -8.24 -21.88
N TYR A 232 6.98 -7.33 -22.11
CA TYR A 232 6.85 -5.96 -21.61
C TYR A 232 5.74 -5.19 -22.35
N GLN A 233 5.59 -5.39 -23.66
CA GLN A 233 4.47 -4.79 -24.42
C GLN A 233 3.13 -5.30 -23.91
N LEU A 234 3.01 -6.61 -23.66
CA LEU A 234 1.79 -7.21 -23.12
C LEU A 234 1.53 -6.77 -21.67
N PHE A 235 2.58 -6.59 -20.87
CA PHE A 235 2.47 -5.98 -19.54
C PHE A 235 1.96 -4.53 -19.63
N CYS A 236 2.48 -3.71 -20.56
CA CYS A 236 1.99 -2.35 -20.77
C CYS A 236 0.51 -2.35 -21.16
N PHE A 237 0.09 -3.26 -22.04
CA PHE A 237 -1.33 -3.46 -22.36
C PHE A 237 -2.18 -3.74 -21.11
N TRP A 238 -1.78 -4.71 -20.27
CA TRP A 238 -2.49 -5.02 -19.04
C TRP A 238 -2.55 -3.83 -18.07
N MET A 239 -1.46 -3.06 -17.98
CA MET A 239 -1.43 -1.85 -17.17
C MET A 239 -2.37 -0.78 -17.70
N ASP A 240 -2.40 -0.54 -19.01
CA ASP A 240 -3.32 0.42 -19.63
C ASP A 240 -4.78 -0.01 -19.42
N PHE A 241 -5.07 -1.30 -19.61
CA PHE A 241 -6.39 -1.88 -19.33
C PHE A 241 -6.82 -1.67 -17.88
N PHE A 242 -5.96 -2.00 -16.91
CA PHE A 242 -6.29 -1.82 -15.50
C PHE A 242 -6.36 -0.35 -15.08
N VAL A 243 -5.52 0.53 -15.63
CA VAL A 243 -5.62 1.98 -15.40
C VAL A 243 -6.97 2.48 -15.89
N GLU A 244 -7.39 2.13 -17.10
CA GLU A 244 -8.70 2.51 -17.63
C GLU A 244 -9.85 1.96 -16.77
N ALA A 245 -9.77 0.69 -16.36
CA ALA A 245 -10.76 0.07 -15.47
C ALA A 245 -10.85 0.76 -14.09
N THR A 246 -9.83 1.52 -13.69
CA THR A 246 -9.81 2.28 -12.43
C THR A 246 -10.21 3.74 -12.57
N LYS A 247 -10.47 4.24 -13.79
CA LYS A 247 -11.03 5.58 -14.00
C LYS A 247 -12.52 5.60 -13.69
N THR A 248 -12.98 6.71 -13.10
CA THR A 248 -14.40 6.93 -12.76
C THR A 248 -15.19 7.58 -13.90
N GLU A 249 -14.52 8.14 -14.89
CA GLU A 249 -15.11 8.77 -16.07
C GLU A 249 -14.52 8.15 -17.34
N THR A 250 -15.39 7.62 -18.20
CA THR A 250 -15.03 7.09 -19.52
C THR A 250 -14.74 8.24 -20.48
N SER A 251 -13.47 8.62 -20.60
CA SER A 251 -13.01 9.63 -21.57
C SER A 251 -12.25 9.04 -22.76
N ALA A 252 -12.06 7.72 -22.81
CA ALA A 252 -11.26 7.07 -23.84
C ALA A 252 -12.03 6.93 -25.18
N THR A 253 -11.42 7.39 -26.27
CA THR A 253 -11.89 7.19 -27.65
C THR A 253 -11.53 5.81 -28.23
N THR A 254 -10.71 5.04 -27.52
CA THR A 254 -10.27 3.68 -27.86
C THR A 254 -10.24 2.83 -26.60
N PHE A 255 -10.85 1.66 -26.66
CA PHE A 255 -10.81 0.69 -25.56
C PHE A 255 -9.65 -0.29 -25.80
N PRO A 256 -8.76 -0.48 -24.82
CA PRO A 256 -7.75 -1.52 -24.86
C PRO A 256 -8.39 -2.91 -24.87
#